data_AF-A0A7S0RZS1-F1
#
_entry.id   AF-A0A7S0RZS1-F1
#
_cell.length_a   1.000
_cell.length_b   1.000
_cell.length_c   1.000
_cell.angle_alpha   90.00
_cell.angle_beta   90.00
_cell.angle_gamma   90.00
#
_symmetry.space_group_name_H-M   'P 1'
#
loop_
_entity.id
_entity.type
_entity.pdbx_description
1 polymer ?
#
loop_
_entity_poly.entity_id
_entity_poly.type
_entity_poly.pdbx_seq_one_letter_code
_entity_poly.pdbx_strand_id
1 'polypeptide(L)'
;ANGALMRLTPLAVWAAGQPKTVVAEMAARDAQLSHPAPVCQDASIIYCLVIRHLINHPGDAAGAVQVAEEWAREYCDASVASWVCQDSLDLSSLDATHNIGWCKWAIILSIGLLRQKASYTEGIIQTLMAGGDTDTNAAIVGGVLGALHGQQAIPEAMRTAVLSYGLPGTRHPPGACRGHTRPEWLTPGKVLPAVMPKLVAWAQNQMPQSGGLPAPELPQLQDEDDD
;
A
#
# COMPACT_ATOMS: atom_id res chain seq x y z
N ALA A 1 -2.40 -15.21 -0.45
CA ALA A 1 -2.16 -14.47 0.81
C ALA A 1 -2.01 -12.98 0.52
N ASN A 2 -2.13 -12.12 1.51
CA ASN A 2 -2.07 -10.65 1.41
C ASN A 2 -0.65 -10.06 1.59
N GLY A 3 0.36 -10.91 1.83
CA GLY A 3 1.74 -10.48 2.07
C GLY A 3 2.42 -9.73 0.90
N ALA A 4 1.93 -9.89 -0.34
CA ALA A 4 2.35 -9.04 -1.45
C ALA A 4 1.76 -7.63 -1.34
N LEU A 5 0.45 -7.51 -1.05
CA LEU A 5 -0.23 -6.21 -0.94
C LEU A 5 0.31 -5.32 0.16
N MET A 6 0.61 -5.89 1.32
CA MET A 6 0.99 -5.12 2.51
C MET A 6 2.28 -4.30 2.36
N ARG A 7 3.08 -4.57 1.33
CA ARG A 7 4.33 -3.87 1.04
C ARG A 7 4.27 -3.01 -0.23
N LEU A 8 3.13 -2.93 -0.92
CA LEU A 8 3.03 -2.32 -2.25
C LEU A 8 2.82 -0.80 -2.26
N THR A 9 2.51 -0.17 -1.12
CA THR A 9 2.28 1.28 -1.07
C THR A 9 3.43 2.10 -1.67
N PRO A 10 4.73 1.81 -1.42
CA PRO A 10 5.82 2.51 -2.07
C PRO A 10 5.82 2.38 -3.61
N LEU A 11 5.53 1.18 -4.14
CA LEU A 11 5.41 0.98 -5.59
C LEU A 11 4.23 1.78 -6.14
N ALA A 12 3.10 1.81 -5.43
CA ALA A 12 1.93 2.58 -5.83
C ALA A 12 2.17 4.11 -5.83
N VAL A 13 3.00 4.61 -4.92
CA VAL A 13 3.44 6.02 -4.91
C VAL A 13 4.33 6.32 -6.12
N TRP A 14 5.30 5.47 -6.43
CA TRP A 14 6.11 5.59 -7.66
C TRP A 14 5.24 5.50 -8.92
N ALA A 15 4.25 4.60 -8.91
CA ALA A 15 3.29 4.38 -9.99
C ALA A 15 2.42 5.60 -10.32
N ALA A 16 2.33 6.60 -9.42
CA ALA A 16 1.61 7.85 -9.66
C ALA A 16 2.04 8.52 -10.98
N GLY A 17 3.35 8.52 -11.28
CA GLY A 17 3.91 9.11 -12.50
C GLY A 17 3.94 8.18 -13.72
N GLN A 18 3.41 6.95 -13.61
CA GLN A 18 3.58 5.91 -14.64
C GLN A 18 2.29 5.62 -15.42
N PRO A 19 2.38 5.13 -16.67
CA PRO A 19 1.24 4.61 -17.41
C PRO A 19 0.62 3.37 -16.73
N LYS A 20 -0.71 3.19 -16.84
CA LYS A 20 -1.43 2.06 -16.20
C LYS A 20 -0.82 0.68 -16.53
N THR A 21 -0.37 0.48 -17.77
CA THR A 21 0.25 -0.77 -18.24
C THR A 21 1.56 -1.07 -17.53
N VAL A 22 2.44 -0.08 -17.37
CA VAL A 22 3.70 -0.21 -16.61
C VAL A 22 3.41 -0.52 -15.16
N VAL A 23 2.42 0.14 -14.56
CA VAL A 23 2.02 -0.10 -13.16
C VAL A 23 1.53 -1.53 -12.97
N ALA A 24 0.70 -2.02 -13.88
CA ALA A 24 0.21 -3.39 -13.82
C ALA A 24 1.34 -4.41 -13.94
N GLU A 25 2.26 -4.21 -14.90
CA GLU A 25 3.42 -5.08 -15.08
C GLU A 25 4.31 -5.13 -13.83
N MET A 26 4.62 -3.97 -13.25
CA MET A 26 5.49 -3.89 -12.07
C MET A 26 4.82 -4.49 -10.83
N ALA A 27 3.53 -4.21 -10.61
CA ALA A 27 2.79 -4.77 -9.47
C ALA A 27 2.66 -6.29 -9.56
N ALA A 28 2.43 -6.83 -10.77
CA ALA A 28 2.42 -8.27 -11.01
C ALA A 28 3.79 -8.89 -10.74
N ARG A 29 4.87 -8.28 -11.24
CA ARG A 29 6.24 -8.76 -11.02
C ARG A 29 6.63 -8.75 -9.54
N ASP A 30 6.31 -7.69 -8.80
CA ASP A 30 6.58 -7.66 -7.35
C ASP A 30 5.84 -8.79 -6.63
N ALA A 31 4.55 -8.97 -6.94
CA ALA A 31 3.76 -10.06 -6.36
C ALA A 31 4.37 -11.43 -6.67
N GLN A 32 4.82 -11.67 -7.90
CA GLN A 32 5.41 -12.94 -8.34
C GLN A 32 6.65 -13.37 -7.55
N LEU A 33 7.41 -12.44 -6.96
CA LEU A 33 8.60 -12.75 -6.18
C LEU A 33 8.32 -13.66 -4.97
N SER A 34 7.12 -13.57 -4.38
CA SER A 34 6.76 -14.34 -3.17
C SER A 34 5.35 -14.93 -3.19
N HIS A 35 4.47 -14.41 -4.04
CA HIS A 35 3.05 -14.75 -4.12
C HIS A 35 2.64 -14.92 -5.60
N PRO A 36 3.13 -15.95 -6.30
CA PRO A 36 2.97 -16.10 -7.75
C PRO A 36 1.54 -16.42 -8.21
N ALA A 37 0.60 -16.70 -7.29
CA ALA A 37 -0.78 -16.97 -7.65
C ALA A 37 -1.42 -15.77 -8.40
N PRO A 38 -2.11 -15.98 -9.53
CA PRO A 38 -2.69 -14.91 -10.34
C PRO A 38 -3.56 -13.93 -9.55
N VAL A 39 -4.39 -14.44 -8.65
CA VAL A 39 -5.24 -13.60 -7.77
C VAL A 39 -4.45 -12.65 -6.87
N CYS A 40 -3.21 -12.99 -6.50
CA CYS A 40 -2.34 -12.09 -5.72
C CYS A 40 -1.74 -11.00 -6.61
N GLN A 41 -1.43 -11.33 -7.87
CA GLN A 41 -0.95 -10.36 -8.86
C GLN A 41 -2.06 -9.37 -9.22
N ASP A 42 -3.26 -9.87 -9.55
CA ASP A 42 -4.43 -9.04 -9.85
C ASP A 42 -4.79 -8.09 -8.71
N ALA A 43 -4.86 -8.60 -7.47
CA ALA A 43 -5.11 -7.75 -6.30
C ALA A 43 -4.02 -6.68 -6.13
N SER A 44 -2.76 -7.03 -6.37
CA SER A 44 -1.62 -6.10 -6.31
C SER A 44 -1.72 -4.99 -7.37
N ILE A 45 -2.15 -5.33 -8.58
CA ILE A 45 -2.39 -4.38 -9.66
C ILE A 45 -3.52 -3.42 -9.27
N ILE A 46 -4.67 -3.94 -8.84
CA ILE A 46 -5.83 -3.13 -8.42
C ILE A 46 -5.42 -2.14 -7.33
N TYR A 47 -4.70 -2.60 -6.31
CA TYR A 47 -4.22 -1.76 -5.22
C TYR A 47 -3.35 -0.60 -5.71
N CYS A 48 -2.39 -0.88 -6.60
CA CYS A 48 -1.51 0.14 -7.16
C CYS A 48 -2.28 1.14 -8.04
N LEU A 49 -3.21 0.67 -8.88
CA LEU A 49 -4.01 1.54 -9.75
C LEU A 49 -4.95 2.46 -8.96
N VAL A 50 -5.54 1.97 -7.88
CA VAL A 50 -6.39 2.75 -6.98
C VAL A 50 -5.59 3.88 -6.33
N ILE A 51 -4.46 3.56 -5.69
CA ILE A 51 -3.63 4.58 -5.03
C ILE A 51 -3.06 5.57 -6.05
N ARG A 52 -2.60 5.07 -7.20
CA ARG A 52 -2.16 5.91 -8.32
C ARG A 52 -3.25 6.92 -8.72
N HIS A 53 -4.51 6.48 -8.82
CA HIS A 53 -5.63 7.37 -9.15
C HIS A 53 -5.78 8.45 -8.08
N LEU A 54 -5.83 8.06 -6.80
CA LEU A 54 -6.03 8.98 -5.68
C LEU A 54 -4.90 10.00 -5.53
N ILE A 55 -3.65 9.63 -5.84
CA ILE A 55 -2.52 10.57 -5.85
C ILE A 55 -2.68 11.61 -6.97
N ASN A 56 -3.10 11.17 -8.17
CA ASN A 56 -3.28 12.06 -9.33
C ASN A 56 -4.59 12.87 -9.28
N HIS A 57 -5.59 12.38 -8.53
CA HIS A 57 -6.91 12.97 -8.38
C HIS A 57 -7.31 13.00 -6.90
N PRO A 58 -6.72 13.91 -6.10
CA PRO A 58 -6.97 13.97 -4.66
C PRO A 58 -8.46 14.05 -4.31
N GLY A 59 -8.90 13.20 -3.38
CA GLY A 59 -10.30 13.16 -2.93
C GLY A 59 -11.27 12.40 -3.85
N ASP A 60 -10.85 11.95 -5.05
CA ASP A 60 -11.73 11.28 -6.00
C ASP A 60 -11.88 9.77 -5.72
N ALA A 61 -12.57 9.45 -4.63
CA ALA A 61 -12.88 8.07 -4.27
C ALA A 61 -13.71 7.33 -5.34
N ALA A 62 -14.64 8.05 -6.00
CA ALA A 62 -15.53 7.45 -7.01
C ALA A 62 -14.74 7.05 -8.27
N GLY A 63 -13.87 7.93 -8.77
CA GLY A 63 -12.99 7.59 -9.89
C GLY A 63 -12.00 6.48 -9.54
N ALA A 64 -11.50 6.43 -8.31
CA ALA A 64 -10.61 5.35 -7.89
C ALA A 64 -11.31 3.97 -7.91
N VAL A 65 -12.57 3.91 -7.44
CA VAL A 65 -13.42 2.72 -7.53
C VAL A 65 -13.71 2.37 -8.99
N GLN A 66 -14.04 3.35 -9.83
CA GLN A 66 -14.29 3.14 -11.26
C GLN A 66 -13.06 2.53 -11.95
N VAL A 67 -11.87 3.06 -11.71
CA VAL A 67 -10.61 2.52 -12.25
C VAL A 67 -10.39 1.07 -11.83
N ALA A 68 -10.65 0.73 -10.56
CA ALA A 68 -10.55 -0.64 -10.08
C ALA A 68 -11.55 -1.57 -10.79
N GLU A 69 -12.81 -1.15 -10.90
CA GLU A 69 -13.85 -1.96 -11.52
C GLU A 69 -13.62 -2.18 -13.03
N GLU A 70 -13.24 -1.13 -13.76
CA GLU A 70 -12.90 -1.22 -15.19
C GLU A 70 -11.77 -2.23 -15.41
N TRP A 71 -10.67 -2.07 -14.66
CA TRP A 71 -9.54 -2.96 -14.77
C TRP A 71 -9.90 -4.40 -14.39
N ALA A 72 -10.63 -4.58 -13.29
CA ALA A 72 -10.98 -5.91 -12.80
C ALA A 72 -11.89 -6.67 -13.78
N ARG A 73 -12.82 -5.99 -14.46
CA ARG A 73 -13.70 -6.62 -15.47
C ARG A 73 -12.95 -7.01 -16.74
N GLU A 74 -11.98 -6.21 -17.14
CA GLU A 74 -11.28 -6.38 -18.41
C GLU A 74 -10.11 -7.36 -18.32
N TYR A 75 -9.37 -7.35 -17.20
CA TYR A 75 -8.06 -8.00 -17.13
C TYR A 75 -7.87 -9.03 -16.01
N CYS A 76 -8.69 -9.00 -14.95
CA CYS A 76 -8.47 -9.86 -13.79
C CYS A 76 -9.23 -11.19 -13.86
N ASP A 77 -8.80 -12.15 -13.05
CA ASP A 77 -9.54 -13.38 -12.77
C ASP A 77 -10.95 -13.05 -12.26
N ALA A 78 -11.93 -13.91 -12.61
CA ALA A 78 -13.33 -13.75 -12.25
C ALA A 78 -13.54 -13.60 -10.73
N SER A 79 -12.71 -14.25 -9.92
CA SER A 79 -12.77 -14.13 -8.45
C SER A 79 -12.46 -12.71 -8.01
N VAL A 80 -11.37 -12.13 -8.51
CA VAL A 80 -10.96 -10.76 -8.15
C VAL A 80 -11.96 -9.73 -8.70
N ALA A 81 -12.46 -9.95 -9.92
CA ALA A 81 -13.54 -9.16 -10.49
C ALA A 81 -14.79 -9.16 -9.58
N SER A 82 -15.17 -10.32 -9.05
CA SER A 82 -16.27 -10.45 -8.07
C SER A 82 -15.98 -9.67 -6.79
N TRP A 83 -14.77 -9.76 -6.25
CA TRP A 83 -14.42 -9.06 -5.00
C TRP A 83 -14.56 -7.54 -5.16
N VAL A 84 -14.08 -7.01 -6.28
CA VAL A 84 -14.11 -5.57 -6.58
C VAL A 84 -15.53 -5.10 -6.93
N CYS A 85 -16.24 -5.84 -7.80
CA CYS A 85 -17.50 -5.36 -8.37
C CYS A 85 -18.76 -5.78 -7.60
N GLN A 86 -18.67 -6.78 -6.72
CA GLN A 86 -19.84 -7.36 -6.04
C GLN A 86 -19.62 -7.42 -4.53
N ASP A 87 -18.59 -8.14 -4.06
CA ASP A 87 -18.41 -8.38 -2.62
C ASP A 87 -18.06 -7.10 -1.85
N SER A 88 -17.51 -6.07 -2.52
CA SER A 88 -17.20 -4.77 -1.91
C SER A 88 -18.39 -3.81 -1.77
N LEU A 89 -19.58 -4.17 -2.28
CA LEU A 89 -20.76 -3.30 -2.27
C LEU A 89 -21.37 -3.16 -0.86
N ASP A 90 -21.25 -4.18 -0.03
CA ASP A 90 -21.78 -4.19 1.34
C ASP A 90 -20.75 -4.79 2.31
N LEU A 91 -20.35 -3.99 3.30
CA LEU A 91 -19.40 -4.39 4.35
C LEU A 91 -20.08 -4.76 5.68
N SER A 92 -21.41 -4.68 5.76
CA SER A 92 -22.17 -4.81 7.02
C SER A 92 -22.06 -6.20 7.67
N SER A 93 -21.86 -7.23 6.85
CA SER A 93 -21.74 -8.63 7.28
C SER A 93 -20.31 -9.18 7.14
N LEU A 94 -19.32 -8.31 6.90
CA LEU A 94 -17.96 -8.75 6.64
C LEU A 94 -17.30 -9.34 7.89
N ASP A 95 -16.88 -10.60 7.79
CA ASP A 95 -16.09 -11.31 8.80
C ASP A 95 -14.83 -11.91 8.13
N ALA A 96 -13.68 -11.29 8.39
CA ALA A 96 -12.40 -11.67 7.82
C ALA A 96 -11.64 -12.72 8.66
N THR A 97 -12.27 -13.31 9.69
CA THR A 97 -11.68 -14.40 10.49
C THR A 97 -11.56 -15.72 9.74
N HIS A 98 -12.34 -15.89 8.67
CA HIS A 98 -12.25 -17.04 7.78
C HIS A 98 -11.13 -16.83 6.77
N ASN A 99 -10.30 -17.85 6.53
CA ASN A 99 -9.14 -17.77 5.63
C ASN A 99 -8.23 -16.57 5.95
N ILE A 100 -7.75 -16.50 7.20
CA ILE A 100 -6.85 -15.45 7.69
C ILE A 100 -5.67 -15.27 6.74
N GLY A 101 -5.34 -14.01 6.42
CA GLY A 101 -4.27 -13.66 5.48
C GLY A 101 -4.68 -13.69 4.01
N TRP A 102 -5.97 -13.83 3.67
CA TRP A 102 -6.42 -13.79 2.28
C TRP A 102 -6.48 -12.35 1.74
N CYS A 103 -5.83 -12.10 0.60
CA CYS A 103 -5.87 -10.81 -0.10
C CYS A 103 -7.29 -10.33 -0.47
N LYS A 104 -8.25 -11.26 -0.58
CA LYS A 104 -9.67 -10.96 -0.78
C LYS A 104 -10.17 -9.91 0.21
N TRP A 105 -9.92 -10.10 1.51
CA TRP A 105 -10.44 -9.22 2.55
C TRP A 105 -9.89 -7.81 2.44
N ALA A 106 -8.59 -7.68 2.19
CA ALA A 106 -7.95 -6.38 2.01
C ALA A 106 -8.51 -5.61 0.79
N ILE A 107 -8.81 -6.30 -0.31
CA ILE A 107 -9.43 -5.69 -1.51
C ILE A 107 -10.87 -5.27 -1.23
N ILE A 108 -11.69 -6.15 -0.65
CA ILE A 108 -13.09 -5.85 -0.33
C ILE A 108 -13.19 -4.64 0.60
N LEU A 109 -12.40 -4.63 1.68
CA LEU A 109 -12.35 -3.52 2.63
C LEU A 109 -11.90 -2.23 1.92
N SER A 110 -10.81 -2.27 1.15
CA SER A 110 -10.28 -1.08 0.48
C SER A 110 -11.29 -0.46 -0.48
N ILE A 111 -11.91 -1.27 -1.35
CA ILE A 111 -12.88 -0.77 -2.33
C ILE A 111 -14.19 -0.36 -1.65
N GLY A 112 -14.69 -1.15 -0.69
CA GLY A 112 -15.94 -0.84 0.01
C GLY A 112 -15.85 0.43 0.85
N LEU A 113 -14.71 0.67 1.52
CA LEU A 113 -14.49 1.89 2.30
C LEU A 113 -14.34 3.13 1.40
N LEU A 114 -13.78 2.98 0.19
CA LEU A 114 -13.79 4.04 -0.82
C LEU A 114 -15.21 4.38 -1.29
N ARG A 115 -16.06 3.36 -1.52
CA ARG A 115 -17.48 3.57 -1.89
C ARG A 115 -18.22 4.34 -0.80
N GLN A 116 -17.95 4.04 0.46
CA GLN A 116 -18.53 4.73 1.62
C GLN A 116 -17.90 6.11 1.87
N LYS A 117 -16.79 6.44 1.20
CA LYS A 117 -15.96 7.62 1.48
C LYS A 117 -15.60 7.73 2.96
N ALA A 118 -15.36 6.59 3.61
CA ALA A 118 -15.07 6.52 5.03
C ALA A 118 -13.86 7.38 5.38
N SER A 119 -13.89 8.10 6.51
CA SER A 119 -12.70 8.78 7.00
C SER A 119 -11.58 7.78 7.33
N TYR A 120 -10.34 8.25 7.44
CA TYR A 120 -9.21 7.38 7.81
C TYR A 120 -9.49 6.60 9.10
N THR A 121 -9.99 7.28 10.15
CA THR A 121 -10.24 6.66 11.45
C THR A 121 -11.39 5.65 11.39
N GLU A 122 -12.50 5.98 10.74
CA GLU A 122 -13.63 5.06 10.58
C GLU A 122 -13.22 3.81 9.81
N GLY A 123 -12.49 3.97 8.70
CA GLY A 123 -12.06 2.85 7.89
C GLY A 123 -11.06 1.93 8.59
N ILE A 124 -10.13 2.48 9.38
CA ILE A 124 -9.24 1.67 10.22
C ILE A 124 -10.04 0.93 11.30
N ILE A 125 -10.96 1.60 12.01
CA ILE A 125 -11.80 0.93 13.02
C ILE A 125 -12.61 -0.21 12.40
N GLN A 126 -13.30 0.04 11.29
CA GLN A 126 -14.10 -0.99 10.61
C GLN A 126 -13.22 -2.16 10.14
N THR A 127 -12.02 -1.88 9.64
CA THR A 127 -11.06 -2.92 9.23
C THR A 127 -10.62 -3.78 10.41
N LEU A 128 -10.35 -3.19 11.57
CA LEU A 128 -10.00 -3.94 12.78
C LEU A 128 -11.18 -4.76 13.31
N MET A 129 -12.40 -4.20 13.27
CA MET A 129 -13.61 -4.89 13.71
C MET A 129 -14.00 -6.06 12.81
N ALA A 130 -13.56 -6.09 11.55
CA ALA A 130 -13.75 -7.24 10.66
C ALA A 130 -12.94 -8.48 11.10
N GLY A 131 -11.98 -8.35 12.01
CA GLY A 131 -11.21 -9.47 12.55
C GLY A 131 -10.21 -10.09 11.58
N GLY A 132 -9.72 -11.30 11.92
CA GLY A 132 -8.73 -12.02 11.12
C GLY A 132 -7.33 -11.41 11.13
N ASP A 133 -6.77 -11.18 9.95
CA ASP A 133 -5.42 -10.61 9.76
C ASP A 133 -5.46 -9.08 9.84
N THR A 134 -5.77 -8.59 11.03
CA THR A 134 -6.13 -7.19 11.27
C THR A 134 -5.00 -6.20 11.02
N ASP A 135 -3.75 -6.53 11.36
CA ASP A 135 -2.59 -5.66 11.13
C ASP A 135 -2.30 -5.51 9.64
N THR A 136 -2.31 -6.62 8.89
CA THR A 136 -2.06 -6.61 7.46
C THR A 136 -3.17 -5.90 6.69
N ASN A 137 -4.43 -6.19 7.01
CA ASN A 137 -5.57 -5.53 6.39
C ASN A 137 -5.56 -4.02 6.70
N ALA A 138 -5.29 -3.63 7.95
CA ALA A 138 -5.20 -2.22 8.33
C ALA A 138 -4.05 -1.48 7.64
N ALA A 139 -2.90 -2.14 7.42
CA ALA A 139 -1.79 -1.54 6.66
C ALA A 139 -2.19 -1.25 5.20
N ILE A 140 -2.86 -2.21 4.54
CA ILE A 140 -3.31 -2.08 3.15
C ILE A 140 -4.37 -0.98 3.03
N VAL A 141 -5.44 -1.06 3.83
CA VAL A 141 -6.53 -0.08 3.86
C VAL A 141 -6.01 1.30 4.24
N GLY A 142 -5.11 1.39 5.22
CA GLY A 142 -4.48 2.65 5.63
C GLY A 142 -3.71 3.32 4.49
N GLY A 143 -3.06 2.56 3.61
CA GLY A 143 -2.45 3.09 2.40
C GLY A 143 -3.46 3.72 1.44
N VAL A 144 -4.60 3.05 1.21
CA VAL A 144 -5.68 3.55 0.33
C VAL A 144 -6.34 4.80 0.91
N LEU A 145 -6.75 4.76 2.18
CA LEU A 145 -7.41 5.91 2.82
C LEU A 145 -6.43 7.06 3.07
N GLY A 146 -5.15 6.76 3.30
CA GLY A 146 -4.08 7.75 3.37
C GLY A 146 -3.89 8.47 2.03
N ALA A 147 -3.97 7.75 0.91
CA ALA A 147 -3.94 8.37 -0.43
C ALA A 147 -5.21 9.20 -0.71
N LEU A 148 -6.37 8.75 -0.24
CA LEU A 148 -7.64 9.49 -0.40
C LEU A 148 -7.66 10.81 0.38
N HIS A 149 -7.31 10.76 1.68
CA HIS A 149 -7.51 11.87 2.61
C HIS A 149 -6.24 12.68 2.90
N GLY A 150 -5.08 12.16 2.52
CA GLY A 150 -3.79 12.76 2.79
C GLY A 150 -3.30 12.54 4.23
N GLN A 151 -2.00 12.83 4.45
CA GLN A 151 -1.32 12.62 5.73
C GLN A 151 -2.00 13.32 6.91
N GLN A 152 -2.53 14.53 6.68
CA GLN A 152 -3.11 15.37 7.74
C GLN A 152 -4.36 14.75 8.37
N ALA A 153 -5.10 13.91 7.62
CA ALA A 153 -6.29 13.23 8.09
C ALA A 153 -6.00 12.05 9.06
N ILE A 154 -4.76 11.56 9.10
CA ILE A 154 -4.35 10.54 10.07
C ILE A 154 -4.28 11.20 11.46
N PRO A 155 -4.93 10.67 12.51
CA PRO A 155 -4.87 11.27 13.84
C PRO A 155 -3.43 11.49 14.34
N GLU A 156 -3.15 12.66 14.90
CA GLU A 156 -1.80 13.01 15.34
C GLU A 156 -1.23 12.01 16.36
N ALA A 157 -2.06 11.51 17.28
CA ALA A 157 -1.65 10.48 18.23
C ALA A 157 -1.13 9.20 17.55
N MET A 158 -1.72 8.80 16.42
CA MET A 158 -1.26 7.64 15.65
C MET A 158 0.05 7.94 14.93
N ARG A 159 0.16 9.12 14.30
CA ARG A 159 1.41 9.55 13.63
C ARG A 159 2.56 9.65 14.63
N THR A 160 2.36 10.35 15.73
CA THR A 160 3.36 10.51 16.79
C THR A 160 3.78 9.15 17.33
N ALA A 161 2.86 8.23 17.63
CA ALA A 161 3.21 6.91 18.15
C ALA A 161 4.19 6.14 17.25
N VAL A 162 4.05 6.25 15.93
CA VAL A 162 4.97 5.63 14.95
C VAL A 162 6.27 6.41 14.81
N LEU A 163 6.18 7.74 14.66
CA LEU A 163 7.34 8.59 14.39
C LEU A 163 8.26 8.72 15.61
N SER A 164 7.70 8.74 16.81
CA SER A 164 8.45 8.77 18.06
C SER A 164 8.87 7.39 18.54
N TYR A 165 8.52 6.31 17.81
CA TYR A 165 8.93 4.97 18.19
C TYR A 165 10.44 4.82 18.04
N GLY A 166 11.14 4.95 19.15
CA GLY A 166 12.49 4.46 19.33
C GLY A 166 12.43 3.24 20.23
N LEU A 167 13.20 2.19 19.91
CA LEU A 167 13.52 1.17 20.90
C LEU A 167 14.29 1.89 22.03
N PRO A 168 13.72 2.08 23.23
CA PRO A 168 14.51 2.53 24.35
C PRO A 168 15.61 1.48 24.50
N GLY A 169 16.88 1.91 24.52
CA GLY A 169 18.03 1.01 24.68
C GLY A 169 17.67 -0.10 25.65
N THR A 170 17.67 -1.33 25.14
CA THR A 170 17.38 -2.59 25.82
C THR A 170 17.21 -2.41 27.34
N ARG A 171 15.97 -2.26 27.83
CA ARG A 171 15.65 -2.52 29.26
C ARG A 171 15.65 -4.02 29.53
N HIS A 172 16.63 -4.71 28.95
CA HIS A 172 16.87 -6.08 29.29
C HIS A 172 17.84 -6.07 30.47
N PRO A 173 17.52 -6.77 31.58
CA PRO A 173 18.53 -7.06 32.57
C PRO A 173 19.73 -7.73 31.87
N PRO A 174 20.96 -7.54 32.37
CA PRO A 174 22.14 -8.18 31.81
C PRO A 174 21.87 -9.68 31.60
N GLY A 175 21.81 -10.12 30.33
CA GLY A 175 21.54 -11.51 29.96
C GLY A 175 20.20 -11.82 29.27
N ALA A 176 19.24 -10.90 29.22
CA ALA A 176 18.00 -11.11 28.45
C ALA A 176 18.11 -10.49 27.03
N CYS A 177 17.82 -11.29 26.00
CA CYS A 177 17.67 -10.96 24.58
C CYS A 177 18.56 -9.85 23.97
N ARG A 178 19.58 -10.29 23.22
CA ARG A 178 20.50 -9.48 22.40
C ARG A 178 19.89 -9.13 21.04
N GLY A 179 18.78 -8.38 21.01
CA GLY A 179 18.32 -7.80 19.76
C GLY A 179 19.31 -6.73 19.27
N HIS A 180 19.64 -6.70 17.98
CA HIS A 180 20.41 -5.59 17.42
C HIS A 180 19.62 -4.28 17.56
N THR A 181 20.28 -3.23 18.05
CA THR A 181 19.69 -1.89 18.04
C THR A 181 19.44 -1.49 16.59
N ARG A 182 18.21 -1.05 16.28
CA ARG A 182 17.87 -0.52 14.96
C ARG A 182 18.79 0.66 14.63
N PRO A 183 19.51 0.65 13.49
CA PRO A 183 20.30 1.79 13.06
C PRO A 183 19.48 3.09 13.00
N GLU A 184 20.10 4.22 13.32
CA GLU A 184 19.40 5.51 13.35
C GLU A 184 18.79 5.88 12.00
N TRP A 185 19.47 5.53 10.91
CA TRP A 185 19.02 5.73 9.53
C TRP A 185 17.86 4.81 9.10
N LEU A 186 17.39 3.93 9.98
CA LEU A 186 16.16 3.14 9.83
C LEU A 186 15.06 3.57 10.83
N THR A 187 15.31 4.61 11.63
CA THR A 187 14.34 5.11 12.61
C THR A 187 13.42 6.14 11.94
N PRO A 188 12.09 5.89 11.83
CA PRO A 188 11.17 6.74 11.07
C PRO A 188 11.23 8.22 11.45
N GLY A 189 11.23 8.55 12.75
CA GLY A 189 11.31 9.93 13.23
C GLY A 189 12.62 10.65 12.94
N LYS A 190 13.71 9.93 12.63
CA LYS A 190 15.00 10.52 12.22
C LYS A 190 15.10 10.66 10.70
N VAL A 191 14.63 9.65 9.98
CA VAL A 191 14.78 9.56 8.52
C VAL A 191 13.75 10.41 7.80
N LEU A 192 12.47 10.28 8.16
CA LEU A 192 11.37 10.90 7.43
C LEU A 192 11.49 12.43 7.34
N PRO A 193 11.83 13.17 8.42
CA PRO A 193 12.05 14.62 8.30
C PRO A 193 13.16 15.00 7.31
N ALA A 194 14.20 14.17 7.17
CA ALA A 194 15.31 14.43 6.26
C ALA A 194 15.03 14.05 4.80
N VAL A 195 14.25 12.99 4.57
CA VAL A 195 13.97 12.47 3.21
C VAL A 195 12.66 12.95 2.63
N MET A 196 11.63 13.23 3.44
CA MET A 196 10.29 13.57 2.97
C MET A 196 10.26 14.81 2.07
N PRO A 197 10.93 15.94 2.41
CA PRO A 197 10.97 17.09 1.52
C PRO A 197 11.60 16.76 0.15
N LYS A 198 12.62 15.90 0.13
CA LYS A 198 13.28 15.45 -1.10
C LYS A 198 12.36 14.54 -1.93
N LEU A 199 11.66 13.62 -1.28
CA LEU A 199 10.70 12.73 -1.94
C LEU A 199 9.52 13.50 -2.55
N VAL A 200 8.97 14.48 -1.82
CA VAL A 200 7.89 15.34 -2.31
C VAL A 200 8.38 16.20 -3.49
N ALA A 201 9.54 16.84 -3.38
CA ALA A 201 10.10 17.63 -4.46
C ALA A 201 10.42 16.78 -5.71
N TRP A 202 10.96 15.57 -5.52
CA TRP A 202 11.19 14.63 -6.61
C TRP A 202 9.89 14.22 -7.29
N ALA A 203 8.85 13.87 -6.53
CA ALA A 203 7.54 13.50 -7.07
C ALA A 203 6.90 14.66 -7.86
N GLN A 204 7.01 15.90 -7.37
CA GLN A 204 6.51 17.09 -8.07
C GLN A 204 7.28 17.40 -9.36
N ASN A 205 8.59 17.14 -9.39
CA ASN A 205 9.44 17.36 -10.57
C ASN A 205 9.37 16.21 -11.61
N GLN A 206 8.92 15.02 -11.21
CA GLN A 206 8.71 13.86 -12.10
C GLN A 206 7.28 13.74 -12.61
N MET A 207 6.30 14.40 -11.98
CA MET A 207 4.96 14.52 -12.57
C MET A 207 5.08 15.27 -13.91
N PRO A 208 4.77 14.61 -15.04
CA PRO A 208 5.09 15.16 -16.34
C PRO A 208 4.33 16.47 -16.56
N GLN A 209 5.06 17.57 -16.78
CA GLN A 209 4.53 18.66 -17.60
C GLN A 209 4.52 18.15 -19.05
N SER A 210 3.48 17.39 -19.41
CA SER A 210 3.19 16.95 -20.79
C SER A 210 4.43 16.53 -21.61
N GLY A 211 4.97 15.34 -21.34
CA GLY A 211 6.06 14.77 -22.12
C GLY A 211 6.58 13.50 -21.45
N GLY A 212 6.51 12.36 -22.14
CA GLY A 212 6.90 11.06 -21.59
C GLY A 212 8.37 11.02 -21.14
N LEU A 213 8.62 10.30 -20.05
CA LEU A 213 9.95 10.15 -19.45
C LEU A 213 10.80 9.12 -20.23
N PRO A 214 12.13 9.36 -20.35
CA PRO A 214 13.06 8.33 -20.82
C PRO A 214 13.25 7.24 -19.74
N ALA A 215 13.57 6.02 -20.19
CA ALA A 215 13.78 4.86 -19.33
C ALA A 215 14.94 5.10 -18.32
N PRO A 216 14.83 4.58 -17.09
CA PRO A 216 15.89 4.73 -16.10
C PRO A 216 17.12 3.89 -16.48
N GLU A 217 18.31 4.50 -16.42
CA GLU A 217 19.58 3.78 -16.45
C GLU A 217 19.77 3.05 -15.11
N LEU A 218 19.75 1.72 -15.16
CA LEU A 218 20.09 0.89 -14.02
C LEU A 218 21.62 0.95 -13.79
N PRO A 219 22.11 1.13 -12.56
CA PRO A 219 23.53 1.05 -12.28
C PRO A 219 24.03 -0.35 -12.62
N GLN A 220 25.11 -0.41 -13.41
CA GLN A 220 25.79 -1.66 -13.71
C GLN A 220 26.33 -2.24 -12.41
N LEU A 221 25.78 -3.38 -11.99
CA LEU A 221 26.36 -4.21 -10.95
C LEU A 221 27.72 -4.65 -11.47
N GLN A 222 28.78 -4.22 -10.81
CA GLN A 222 30.10 -4.80 -11.02
C GLN A 222 30.05 -6.18 -10.38
N ASP A 223 30.22 -7.22 -11.21
CA ASP A 223 30.45 -8.57 -10.73
C ASP A 223 31.75 -8.54 -9.89
N GLU A 224 31.62 -8.72 -8.58
CA GLU A 224 32.76 -9.06 -7.74
C GLU A 224 33.06 -10.55 -8.02
N ASP A 225 34.04 -10.79 -8.90
CA ASP A 225 34.69 -12.08 -9.04
C ASP A 225 35.39 -12.41 -7.71
N ASP A 226 34.86 -13.40 -6.99
CA ASP A 226 35.49 -14.03 -5.82
C ASP A 226 36.68 -14.90 -6.28
N ASP A 227 37.90 -14.44 -5.98
CA ASP A 227 39.14 -15.25 -5.91
C ASP A 227 39.32 -15.89 -4.52
#